data_AF-A0A357XUD4-F1
#
_entry.id   AF-A0A357XUD4-F1
#
_cell.length_a   1.000
_cell.length_b   1.000
_cell.length_c   1.000
_cell.angle_alpha   90.00
_cell.angle_beta   90.00
_cell.angle_gamma   90.00
#
_symmetry.space_group_name_H-M   'P 1'
#
loop_
_entity.id
_entity.type
_entity.pdbx_description
1 polymer ?
#
loop_
_entity_poly.entity_id
_entity_poly.type
_entity_poly.pdbx_seq_one_letter_code
_entity_poly.pdbx_strand_id
1 'polypeptide(L)'
;MMYVATLSPLRIAMGKFWSGFVLSALFYSCTLPFMTLAFMLRGVDSGNALVLIACSFLLIQTFNVMCLGFLAGARSYLEAGLRTIPLLVLGLAVFYVFVWDFAREIYQGTMWRDLLMVFLMIAFFLYAVVPAGMLFLAACQFASPQSNRMFLTRVVMSVFGAVSLGAAFLMQLAWRDMDNALPIWVLFAMYPCFLLCFTACCERREYGLRLRAGIPRTTLGRLLAFPFYTGDCNAVVWLLLWILAGNAVYWTGTAIRQPPGYSWDWITIAPLISAVLLSFNYAVAAIAVRNVLRRCIPVGATWIILLGLLGIGIIVGMPLRFIDDPFNRILFAPNPIWILDIDDSHPEYKIAQLVFAGVWFALLVPVVAVWARRRFKMFVRYEPGEESTNAA
;
A
#
# COMPACT_ATOMS: atom_id res chain seq x y z
N MET A 1 -1.41 -25.12 -25.52
CA MET A 1 -1.27 -26.14 -24.46
C MET A 1 -1.07 -25.44 -23.12
N MET A 2 -2.07 -25.46 -22.23
CA MET A 2 -1.87 -25.00 -20.85
C MET A 2 -1.27 -26.17 -20.06
N TYR A 3 0.03 -26.13 -19.78
CA TYR A 3 0.58 -26.91 -18.68
C TYR A 3 -0.13 -26.44 -17.40
N VAL A 4 -1.11 -27.23 -16.95
CA VAL A 4 -1.69 -27.05 -15.62
C VAL A 4 -0.65 -27.57 -14.65
N ALA A 5 0.27 -26.69 -14.24
CA ALA A 5 1.10 -26.97 -13.10
C ALA A 5 0.16 -27.24 -11.91
N THR A 6 0.25 -28.41 -11.31
CA THR A 6 -0.49 -28.79 -10.09
C THR A 6 -0.04 -27.97 -8.87
N LEU A 7 1.05 -27.21 -9.02
CA LEU A 7 1.56 -26.32 -7.99
C LEU A 7 0.69 -25.06 -7.88
N SER A 8 0.14 -24.84 -6.69
CA SER A 8 -0.54 -23.59 -6.38
C SER A 8 0.41 -22.38 -6.58
N PRO A 9 -0.07 -21.25 -7.12
CA PRO A 9 0.73 -20.05 -7.34
C PRO A 9 1.52 -19.57 -6.11
N LEU A 10 0.95 -19.73 -4.91
CA LEU A 10 1.61 -19.37 -3.66
C LEU A 10 2.82 -20.25 -3.35
N ARG A 11 2.76 -21.56 -3.66
CA ARG A 11 3.91 -22.47 -3.49
C ARG A 11 5.07 -22.09 -4.42
N ILE A 12 4.77 -21.61 -5.62
CA ILE A 12 5.80 -21.11 -6.56
C ILE A 12 6.46 -19.85 -6.00
N ALA A 13 5.66 -18.89 -5.53
CA ALA A 13 6.17 -17.66 -4.91
C ALA A 13 7.00 -17.96 -3.66
N MET A 14 6.53 -18.85 -2.78
CA MET A 14 7.25 -19.32 -1.60
C MET A 14 8.58 -20.00 -1.95
N GLY A 15 8.61 -20.86 -2.97
CA GLY A 15 9.85 -21.52 -3.40
C GLY A 15 10.91 -20.50 -3.85
N LYS A 16 10.51 -19.47 -4.59
CA LYS A 16 11.41 -18.36 -4.97
C LYS A 16 11.86 -17.54 -3.78
N PHE A 17 10.96 -17.25 -2.83
CA PHE A 17 11.31 -16.57 -1.59
C PHE A 17 12.34 -17.36 -0.78
N TRP A 18 12.12 -18.66 -0.57
CA TRP A 18 13.06 -19.53 0.14
C TRP A 18 14.44 -19.60 -0.51
N SER A 19 14.50 -19.65 -1.84
CA SER A 19 15.77 -19.59 -2.56
C SER A 19 16.54 -18.30 -2.27
N GLY A 20 15.86 -17.15 -2.34
CA GLY A 20 16.49 -15.86 -2.00
C GLY A 20 16.82 -15.73 -0.50
N PHE A 21 16.01 -16.32 0.38
CA PHE A 21 16.27 -16.38 1.82
C PHE A 21 17.55 -17.16 2.12
N VAL A 22 17.70 -18.36 1.55
CA VAL A 22 18.91 -19.19 1.72
C VAL A 22 20.15 -18.47 1.19
N LEU A 23 20.05 -17.82 0.02
CA LEU A 23 21.16 -17.06 -0.55
C LEU A 23 21.55 -15.87 0.36
N SER A 24 20.56 -15.14 0.87
CA SER A 24 20.79 -14.04 1.81
C SER A 24 21.41 -14.52 3.12
N ALA A 25 20.94 -15.65 3.65
CA ALA A 25 21.46 -16.26 4.87
C ALA A 25 22.92 -16.72 4.68
N LEU A 26 23.27 -17.25 3.50
CA LEU A 26 24.63 -17.62 3.16
C LEU A 26 25.56 -16.39 3.16
N PHE A 27 25.14 -15.31 2.48
CA PHE A 27 25.91 -14.06 2.49
C PHE A 27 26.03 -13.44 3.88
N TYR A 28 24.96 -13.46 4.68
CA TYR A 28 25.01 -13.00 6.07
C TYR A 28 25.95 -13.86 6.90
N SER A 29 25.89 -15.18 6.81
CA SER A 29 26.78 -16.10 7.54
C SER A 29 28.25 -15.81 7.25
N CYS A 30 28.60 -15.55 5.99
CA CYS A 30 29.97 -15.18 5.60
C CYS A 30 30.42 -13.79 6.10
N THR A 31 29.50 -12.83 6.26
CA THR A 31 29.82 -11.42 6.55
C THR A 31 29.62 -11.01 8.01
N LEU A 32 28.78 -11.73 8.75
CA LEU A 32 28.42 -11.48 10.15
C LEU A 32 29.63 -11.41 11.10
N PRO A 33 30.64 -12.31 11.05
CA PRO A 33 31.79 -12.20 11.96
C PRO A 33 32.57 -10.90 11.73
N PHE A 34 32.73 -10.47 10.47
CA PHE A 34 33.41 -9.23 10.14
C PHE A 34 32.61 -7.99 10.56
N MET A 35 31.28 -7.99 10.36
CA MET A 35 30.42 -6.90 10.80
C MET A 35 30.40 -6.77 12.32
N THR A 36 30.29 -7.89 13.05
CA THR A 36 30.28 -7.89 14.52
C THR A 36 31.59 -7.34 15.07
N LEU A 37 32.73 -7.75 14.50
CA LEU A 37 34.04 -7.22 14.88
C LEU A 37 34.17 -5.73 14.57
N ALA A 38 33.68 -5.27 13.41
CA ALA A 38 33.67 -3.85 13.06
C ALA A 38 32.81 -3.01 14.01
N PHE A 39 31.64 -3.51 14.45
CA PHE A 39 30.80 -2.83 15.42
C PHE A 39 31.45 -2.77 16.80
N MET A 40 32.09 -3.86 17.25
CA MET A 40 32.84 -3.86 18.51
C MET A 40 34.02 -2.88 18.49
N LEU A 41 34.77 -2.80 17.38
CA LEU A 41 35.86 -1.83 17.24
C LEU A 41 35.37 -0.37 17.24
N ARG A 42 34.13 -0.12 16.82
CA ARG A 42 33.49 1.21 16.89
C ARG A 42 32.92 1.54 18.27
N GLY A 43 33.06 0.64 19.25
CA GLY A 43 32.51 0.82 20.59
C GLY A 43 30.99 0.71 20.64
N VAL A 44 30.35 0.04 19.67
CA VAL A 44 28.91 -0.23 19.72
C VAL A 44 28.67 -1.42 20.65
N ASP A 45 27.74 -1.26 21.58
CA ASP A 45 27.35 -2.35 22.49
C ASP A 45 26.94 -3.60 21.72
N SER A 46 27.37 -4.77 22.21
CA SER A 46 27.13 -6.06 21.56
C SER A 46 25.63 -6.37 21.37
N GLY A 47 24.78 -5.94 22.30
CA GLY A 47 23.33 -6.06 22.19
C GLY A 47 22.74 -5.23 21.05
N ASN A 48 23.13 -3.96 20.94
CA ASN A 48 22.66 -3.07 19.88
C ASN A 48 23.18 -3.54 18.51
N ALA A 49 24.42 -4.02 18.44
CA ALA A 49 24.98 -4.61 17.23
C ALA A 49 24.16 -5.84 16.76
N LEU A 50 23.77 -6.73 17.68
CA LEU A 50 22.97 -7.90 17.34
C LEU A 50 21.57 -7.52 16.84
N VAL A 51 20.90 -6.56 17.48
CA VAL A 51 19.58 -6.06 17.05
C VAL A 51 19.66 -5.44 15.66
N LEU A 52 20.69 -4.63 15.40
CA LEU A 52 20.90 -4.01 14.09
C LEU A 52 21.13 -5.07 12.99
N ILE A 53 21.94 -6.10 13.27
CA ILE A 53 22.20 -7.21 12.35
C ILE A 53 20.91 -8.01 12.08
N ALA A 54 20.11 -8.29 13.11
CA ALA A 54 18.84 -8.98 12.94
C ALA A 54 17.84 -8.16 12.10
N CYS A 55 17.73 -6.87 12.36
CA CYS A 55 16.84 -5.99 11.63
C CYS A 55 17.29 -5.78 10.17
N SER A 56 18.59 -5.63 9.92
CA SER A 56 19.11 -5.52 8.55
C SER A 56 18.90 -6.80 7.75
N PHE A 57 19.00 -7.98 8.37
CA PHE A 57 18.65 -9.25 7.74
C PHE A 57 17.16 -9.29 7.35
N LEU A 58 16.26 -8.91 8.26
CA LEU A 58 14.82 -8.86 8.00
C LEU A 58 14.45 -7.83 6.91
N LEU A 59 15.14 -6.69 6.90
CA LEU A 59 14.97 -5.67 5.87
C LEU A 59 15.35 -6.23 4.48
N ILE A 60 16.43 -6.99 4.38
CA ILE A 60 16.83 -7.64 3.12
C ILE A 60 15.79 -8.68 2.70
N GLN A 61 15.21 -9.44 3.64
CA GLN A 61 14.10 -10.33 3.29
C GLN A 61 12.89 -9.57 2.77
N THR A 62 12.61 -8.39 3.33
CA THR A 62 11.55 -7.50 2.85
C THR A 62 11.81 -7.06 1.41
N PHE A 63 13.04 -6.61 1.10
CA PHE A 63 13.45 -6.28 -0.26
C PHE A 63 13.35 -7.46 -1.22
N ASN A 64 13.78 -8.64 -0.80
CA ASN A 64 13.69 -9.86 -1.60
C ASN A 64 12.23 -10.17 -1.99
N VAL A 65 11.29 -10.08 -1.03
CA VAL A 65 9.87 -10.29 -1.34
C VAL A 65 9.28 -9.15 -2.17
N MET A 66 9.71 -7.90 -1.98
CA MET A 66 9.32 -6.79 -2.86
C MET A 66 9.77 -7.02 -4.31
N CYS A 67 11.02 -7.45 -4.51
CA CYS A 67 11.53 -7.85 -5.82
C CYS A 67 10.65 -8.92 -6.45
N LEU A 68 10.25 -9.95 -5.69
CA LEU A 68 9.31 -10.96 -6.16
C LEU A 68 7.95 -10.35 -6.51
N GLY A 69 7.40 -9.49 -5.66
CA GLY A 69 6.12 -8.81 -5.89
C GLY A 69 6.08 -8.04 -7.22
N PHE A 70 7.12 -7.25 -7.52
CA PHE A 70 7.14 -6.46 -8.75
C PHE A 70 7.58 -7.25 -9.98
N LEU A 71 8.59 -8.14 -9.85
CA LEU A 71 9.25 -8.76 -10.99
C LEU A 71 8.72 -10.16 -11.35
N ALA A 72 7.94 -10.83 -10.49
CA ALA A 72 7.47 -12.20 -10.71
C ALA A 72 6.75 -12.41 -12.05
N GLY A 73 5.97 -11.42 -12.48
CA GLY A 73 5.15 -11.46 -13.69
C GLY A 73 5.70 -10.66 -14.87
N ALA A 74 6.98 -10.27 -14.86
CA ALA A 74 7.59 -9.57 -16.00
C ALA A 74 7.80 -10.54 -17.18
N ARG A 75 7.37 -10.15 -18.39
CA ARG A 75 7.45 -10.99 -19.59
C ARG A 75 8.58 -10.60 -20.54
N SER A 76 9.16 -9.42 -20.35
CA SER A 76 10.26 -8.89 -21.15
C SER A 76 11.25 -8.14 -20.28
N TYR A 77 12.49 -7.98 -20.74
CA TYR A 77 13.51 -7.20 -20.04
C TYR A 77 13.12 -5.73 -19.90
N LEU A 78 12.46 -5.15 -20.91
CA LEU A 78 11.95 -3.78 -20.85
C LEU A 78 10.86 -3.65 -19.78
N GLU A 79 9.91 -4.58 -19.73
CA GLU A 79 8.89 -4.60 -18.68
C GLU A 79 9.49 -4.81 -17.29
N ALA A 80 10.53 -5.65 -17.16
CA ALA A 80 11.26 -5.82 -15.91
C ALA A 80 11.92 -4.50 -15.47
N GLY A 81 12.69 -3.85 -16.37
CA GLY A 81 13.35 -2.57 -16.08
C GLY A 81 12.37 -1.46 -15.71
N LEU A 82 11.23 -1.40 -16.40
CA LEU A 82 10.15 -0.47 -16.10
C LEU A 82 9.50 -0.72 -14.74
N ARG A 83 9.31 -1.98 -14.35
CA ARG A 83 8.81 -2.36 -13.02
C ARG A 83 9.83 -2.17 -11.90
N THR A 84 11.12 -2.05 -12.24
CA THR A 84 12.17 -1.70 -11.27
C THR A 84 12.02 -0.27 -10.77
N ILE A 85 11.43 0.66 -11.54
CA ILE A 85 11.23 2.05 -11.13
C ILE A 85 10.35 2.15 -9.86
N PRO A 86 9.10 1.64 -9.83
CA PRO A 86 8.29 1.68 -8.61
C PRO A 86 8.90 0.84 -7.47
N LEU A 87 9.61 -0.24 -7.78
CA LEU A 87 10.38 -1.01 -6.79
C LEU A 87 11.47 -0.16 -6.14
N LEU A 88 12.23 0.62 -6.92
CA LEU A 88 13.28 1.51 -6.40
C LEU A 88 12.68 2.65 -5.59
N VAL A 89 11.61 3.29 -6.05
CA VAL A 89 10.96 4.37 -5.30
C VAL A 89 10.43 3.87 -3.96
N LEU A 90 9.66 2.78 -3.96
CA LEU A 90 9.16 2.18 -2.72
C LEU A 90 10.30 1.66 -1.85
N GLY A 91 11.28 1.02 -2.48
CA GLY A 91 12.43 0.44 -1.80
C GLY A 91 13.27 1.49 -1.11
N LEU A 92 13.51 2.63 -1.75
CA LEU A 92 14.19 3.79 -1.16
C LEU A 92 13.36 4.40 -0.04
N ALA A 93 12.03 4.47 -0.17
CA ALA A 93 11.17 4.96 0.92
C ALA A 93 11.24 4.04 2.15
N VAL A 94 11.16 2.73 1.95
CA VAL A 94 11.30 1.72 3.00
C VAL A 94 12.69 1.77 3.63
N PHE A 95 13.73 1.89 2.81
CA PHE A 95 15.10 2.07 3.27
C PHE A 95 15.26 3.35 4.09
N TYR A 96 14.69 4.46 3.63
CA TYR A 96 14.77 5.75 4.31
C TYR A 96 14.09 5.68 5.69
N VAL A 97 12.86 5.17 5.79
CA VAL A 97 12.17 4.99 7.07
C VAL A 97 12.98 4.09 8.02
N PHE A 98 13.57 3.02 7.50
CA PHE A 98 14.38 2.12 8.31
C PHE A 98 15.73 2.74 8.75
N VAL A 99 16.43 3.44 7.86
CA VAL A 99 17.76 3.97 8.19
C VAL A 99 17.65 5.27 8.99
N TRP A 100 16.73 6.15 8.61
CA TRP A 100 16.62 7.46 9.21
C TRP A 100 15.95 7.41 10.58
N ASP A 101 14.78 6.78 10.69
CA ASP A 101 14.03 6.78 11.95
C ASP A 101 14.57 5.70 12.88
N PHE A 102 14.74 4.47 12.38
CA PHE A 102 15.05 3.35 13.24
C PHE A 102 16.53 3.30 13.68
N ALA A 103 17.49 3.59 12.82
CA ALA A 103 18.89 3.61 13.25
C ALA A 103 19.15 4.78 14.22
N ARG A 104 18.56 5.95 13.97
CA ARG A 104 18.71 7.12 14.84
C ARG A 104 18.23 6.85 16.26
N GLU A 105 17.05 6.24 16.42
CA GLU A 105 16.50 5.92 17.74
C GLU A 105 17.34 4.88 18.50
N ILE A 106 17.89 3.87 17.80
CA ILE A 106 18.84 2.91 18.40
C ILE A 106 20.10 3.64 18.91
N TYR A 107 20.67 4.53 18.09
CA TYR A 107 21.88 5.27 18.44
C TYR A 107 21.66 6.28 19.58
N GLN A 108 20.44 6.79 19.75
CA GLN A 108 20.09 7.74 20.81
C GLN A 108 19.76 7.06 22.15
N GLY A 109 19.68 5.73 22.21
CA GLY A 109 19.63 4.97 23.47
C GLY A 109 18.30 5.02 24.24
N THR A 110 17.26 5.63 23.67
CA THR A 110 15.91 5.80 24.25
C THR A 110 15.04 4.53 24.20
N MET A 111 15.58 3.42 23.70
CA MET A 111 14.81 2.37 23.04
C MET A 111 13.97 1.43 23.93
N TRP A 112 14.29 1.30 25.22
CA TRP A 112 13.87 0.09 25.95
C TRP A 112 12.49 0.13 26.62
N ARG A 113 11.93 1.30 26.94
CA ARG A 113 10.69 1.36 27.74
C ARG A 113 9.53 2.06 27.05
N ASP A 114 9.77 3.22 26.43
CA ASP A 114 8.68 4.03 25.87
C ASP A 114 8.49 3.83 24.35
N LEU A 115 9.50 3.29 23.67
CA LEU A 115 9.49 3.09 22.20
C LEU A 115 9.32 1.63 21.78
N LEU A 116 9.38 0.65 22.70
CA LEU A 116 9.30 -0.77 22.37
C LEU A 116 8.00 -1.12 21.62
N MET A 117 6.87 -0.54 22.00
CA MET A 117 5.59 -0.85 21.35
C MET A 117 5.47 -0.21 19.97
N VAL A 118 5.92 1.04 19.81
CA VAL A 118 6.04 1.69 18.50
C VAL A 118 6.96 0.86 17.61
N PHE A 119 8.11 0.43 18.14
CA PHE A 119 9.03 -0.46 17.46
C PHE A 119 8.36 -1.78 17.04
N LEU A 120 7.59 -2.43 17.92
CA LEU A 120 6.86 -3.66 17.58
C LEU A 120 5.81 -3.43 16.49
N MET A 121 5.13 -2.28 16.48
CA MET A 121 4.18 -1.94 15.41
C MET A 121 4.89 -1.71 14.07
N ILE A 122 6.00 -0.96 14.07
CA ILE A 122 6.83 -0.73 12.88
C ILE A 122 7.36 -2.06 12.36
N ALA A 123 7.95 -2.87 13.24
CA ALA A 123 8.51 -4.17 12.89
C ALA A 123 7.43 -5.12 12.37
N PHE A 124 6.23 -5.14 12.97
CA PHE A 124 5.11 -5.94 12.48
C PHE A 124 4.68 -5.52 11.07
N PHE A 125 4.53 -4.22 10.82
CA PHE A 125 4.16 -3.74 9.49
C PHE A 125 5.25 -4.00 8.44
N LEU A 126 6.50 -3.65 8.77
CA LEU A 126 7.63 -3.73 7.85
C LEU A 126 8.03 -5.17 7.53
N TYR A 127 8.00 -6.07 8.53
CA TYR A 127 8.52 -7.43 8.39
C TYR A 127 7.46 -8.51 8.26
N ALA A 128 6.20 -8.24 8.61
CA ALA A 128 5.11 -9.21 8.43
C ALA A 128 4.12 -8.77 7.35
N VAL A 129 3.50 -7.58 7.50
CA VAL A 129 2.41 -7.15 6.60
C VAL A 129 2.90 -6.90 5.18
N VAL A 130 3.97 -6.10 5.02
CA VAL A 130 4.50 -5.75 3.71
C VAL A 130 5.03 -6.99 2.96
N PRO A 131 5.88 -7.85 3.55
CA PRO A 131 6.32 -9.09 2.90
C PRO A 131 5.16 -10.02 2.58
N ALA A 132 4.21 -10.23 3.50
CA ALA A 132 3.04 -11.06 3.22
C ALA A 132 2.25 -10.51 2.03
N GLY A 133 1.97 -9.20 2.02
CA GLY A 133 1.26 -8.53 0.92
C GLY A 133 1.97 -8.69 -0.42
N MET A 134 3.28 -8.48 -0.46
CA MET A 134 4.09 -8.64 -1.67
C MET A 134 4.15 -10.10 -2.15
N LEU A 135 4.20 -11.06 -1.23
CA LEU A 135 4.18 -12.49 -1.58
C LEU A 135 2.83 -12.91 -2.16
N PHE A 136 1.72 -12.46 -1.58
CA PHE A 136 0.39 -12.70 -2.13
C PHE A 136 0.22 -12.02 -3.50
N LEU A 137 0.76 -10.81 -3.66
CA LEU A 137 0.78 -10.11 -4.94
C LEU A 137 1.59 -10.86 -6.00
N ALA A 138 2.76 -11.41 -5.64
CA ALA A 138 3.53 -12.30 -6.51
C ALA A 138 2.73 -13.56 -6.90
N ALA A 139 2.02 -14.17 -5.93
CA ALA A 139 1.13 -15.30 -6.21
C ALA A 139 -0.01 -14.94 -7.17
N CYS A 140 -0.58 -13.73 -7.07
CA CYS A 140 -1.57 -13.24 -8.03
C CYS A 140 -1.03 -13.14 -9.46
N GLN A 141 0.25 -12.77 -9.62
CA GLN A 141 0.89 -12.66 -10.93
C GLN A 141 1.08 -14.03 -11.60
N PHE A 142 1.35 -15.08 -10.82
CA PHE A 142 1.45 -16.46 -11.32
C PHE A 142 0.11 -17.14 -11.57
N ALA A 143 -0.97 -16.70 -10.90
CA ALA A 143 -2.30 -17.30 -11.05
C ALA A 143 -2.84 -17.16 -12.49
N SER A 144 -3.75 -18.03 -12.93
CA SER A 144 -4.29 -17.99 -14.30
C SER A 144 -5.24 -16.80 -14.53
N PRO A 145 -5.35 -16.23 -15.74
CA PRO A 145 -6.16 -15.02 -15.98
C PRO A 145 -7.65 -15.22 -15.72
N GLN A 146 -8.13 -16.47 -15.69
CA GLN A 146 -9.54 -16.79 -15.53
C GLN A 146 -9.96 -16.93 -14.05
N SER A 147 -9.03 -17.07 -13.11
CA SER A 147 -9.32 -17.25 -11.68
C SER A 147 -9.53 -15.94 -10.91
N ASN A 148 -10.04 -16.04 -9.69
CA ASN A 148 -10.16 -14.91 -8.76
C ASN A 148 -8.81 -14.65 -8.07
N ARG A 149 -7.87 -14.02 -8.79
CA ARG A 149 -6.49 -13.87 -8.35
C ARG A 149 -6.35 -13.01 -7.09
N MET A 150 -7.15 -11.96 -6.95
CA MET A 150 -7.01 -10.95 -5.89
C MET A 150 -7.79 -11.26 -4.61
N PHE A 151 -8.65 -12.28 -4.62
CA PHE A 151 -9.53 -12.58 -3.48
C PHE A 151 -8.77 -12.89 -2.21
N LEU A 152 -7.82 -13.84 -2.29
CA LEU A 152 -7.02 -14.23 -1.14
C LEU A 152 -6.24 -13.03 -0.60
N THR A 153 -5.60 -12.26 -1.49
CA THR A 153 -4.83 -11.07 -1.12
C THR A 153 -5.70 -10.06 -0.38
N ARG A 154 -6.89 -9.73 -0.89
CA ARG A 154 -7.78 -8.75 -0.25
C ARG A 154 -8.33 -9.25 1.08
N VAL A 155 -8.70 -10.52 1.19
CA VAL A 155 -9.17 -11.11 2.46
C VAL A 155 -8.06 -11.05 3.50
N VAL A 156 -6.86 -11.53 3.16
CA VAL A 156 -5.73 -11.56 4.08
C VAL A 156 -5.31 -10.14 4.49
N MET A 157 -5.16 -9.22 3.54
CA MET A 157 -4.88 -7.80 3.83
C MET A 157 -5.97 -7.18 4.70
N SER A 158 -7.24 -7.53 4.48
CA SER A 158 -8.34 -6.99 5.29
C SER A 158 -8.33 -7.52 6.71
N VAL A 159 -8.05 -8.82 6.90
CA VAL A 159 -7.96 -9.43 8.23
C VAL A 159 -6.77 -8.85 9.00
N PHE A 160 -5.58 -8.83 8.41
CA PHE A 160 -4.40 -8.24 9.06
C PHE A 160 -4.54 -6.73 9.26
N GLY A 161 -5.15 -6.02 8.30
CA GLY A 161 -5.49 -4.61 8.43
C GLY A 161 -6.44 -4.35 9.60
N ALA A 162 -7.48 -5.17 9.76
CA ALA A 162 -8.47 -5.01 10.83
C ALA A 162 -7.87 -5.33 12.21
N VAL A 163 -7.09 -6.40 12.29
CA VAL A 163 -6.38 -6.78 13.53
C VAL A 163 -5.38 -5.71 13.93
N SER A 164 -4.59 -5.19 13.00
CA SER A 164 -3.61 -4.12 13.30
C SER A 164 -4.28 -2.79 13.65
N LEU A 165 -5.38 -2.43 12.98
CA LEU A 165 -6.17 -1.23 13.31
C LEU A 165 -6.79 -1.35 14.69
N GLY A 166 -7.38 -2.50 15.01
CA GLY A 166 -7.93 -2.80 16.32
C GLY A 166 -6.87 -2.76 17.42
N ALA A 167 -5.69 -3.33 17.17
CA ALA A 167 -4.57 -3.25 18.09
C ALA A 167 -4.10 -1.81 18.32
N ALA A 168 -3.95 -1.01 17.26
CA ALA A 168 -3.58 0.40 17.35
C ALA A 168 -4.62 1.21 18.15
N PHE A 169 -5.90 0.97 17.91
CA PHE A 169 -7.00 1.60 18.63
C PHE A 169 -7.00 1.22 20.11
N LEU A 170 -6.86 -0.07 20.43
CA LEU A 170 -6.78 -0.55 21.81
C LEU A 170 -5.53 -0.02 22.53
N MET A 171 -4.39 0.05 21.85
CA MET A 171 -3.16 0.63 22.39
C MET A 171 -3.36 2.10 22.73
N GLN A 172 -3.95 2.87 21.82
CA GLN A 172 -4.30 4.26 22.09
C GLN A 172 -5.30 4.37 23.24
N LEU A 173 -6.22 3.44 23.45
CA LEU A 173 -7.14 3.49 24.59
C LEU A 173 -6.53 3.00 25.91
N ALA A 174 -5.56 2.10 25.88
CA ALA A 174 -4.98 1.46 27.06
C ALA A 174 -3.81 2.26 27.66
N TRP A 175 -2.91 2.82 26.83
CA TRP A 175 -1.69 3.48 27.30
C TRP A 175 -1.82 4.99 27.23
N ARG A 176 -1.79 5.64 28.39
CA ARG A 176 -1.97 7.09 28.53
C ARG A 176 -0.87 7.92 27.85
N ASP A 177 0.31 7.35 27.70
CA ASP A 177 1.48 8.02 27.13
C ASP A 177 1.68 7.72 25.63
N MET A 178 0.80 6.90 25.02
CA MET A 178 0.89 6.47 23.61
C MET A 178 -0.20 7.08 22.72
N ASP A 179 -0.29 8.41 22.71
CA ASP A 179 -1.27 9.12 21.89
C ASP A 179 -1.02 9.02 20.37
N ASN A 180 0.17 8.53 19.98
CA ASN A 180 0.60 8.44 18.58
C ASN A 180 0.30 7.10 17.90
N ALA A 181 -0.30 6.12 18.58
CA ALA A 181 -0.47 4.77 18.03
C ALA A 181 -1.35 4.73 16.75
N LEU A 182 -2.50 5.40 16.71
CA LEU A 182 -3.32 5.50 15.49
C LEU A 182 -2.67 6.33 14.38
N PRO A 183 -2.09 7.52 14.64
CA PRO A 183 -1.32 8.25 13.62
C PRO A 183 -0.22 7.41 12.96
N ILE A 184 0.54 6.68 13.78
CA ILE A 184 1.59 5.76 13.34
C ILE A 184 0.97 4.65 12.49
N TRP A 185 -0.15 4.06 12.92
CA TRP A 185 -0.85 3.06 12.11
C TRP A 185 -1.29 3.61 10.76
N VAL A 186 -1.84 4.83 10.70
CA VAL A 186 -2.27 5.48 9.44
C VAL A 186 -1.08 5.68 8.49
N LEU A 187 0.06 6.14 9.03
CA LEU A 187 1.32 6.24 8.28
C LEU A 187 1.72 4.89 7.68
N PHE A 188 1.72 3.82 8.46
CA PHE A 188 2.11 2.51 7.95
C PHE A 188 1.08 1.88 7.01
N ALA A 189 -0.22 2.11 7.25
CA ALA A 189 -1.30 1.64 6.39
C ALA A 189 -1.29 2.33 5.01
N MET A 190 -0.68 3.52 4.89
CA MET A 190 -0.55 4.22 3.62
C MET A 190 0.29 3.44 2.60
N TYR A 191 1.39 2.80 3.01
CA TYR A 191 2.26 2.08 2.07
C TYR A 191 1.55 0.91 1.36
N PRO A 192 0.86 -0.01 2.07
CA PRO A 192 0.02 -1.01 1.42
C PRO A 192 -1.10 -0.39 0.58
N CYS A 193 -1.74 0.69 1.03
CA CYS A 193 -2.81 1.34 0.26
C CYS A 193 -2.29 1.89 -1.07
N PHE A 194 -1.11 2.53 -1.08
CA PHE A 194 -0.46 3.00 -2.30
C PHE A 194 -0.20 1.85 -3.26
N LEU A 195 0.41 0.76 -2.78
CA LEU A 195 0.67 -0.44 -3.59
C LEU A 195 -0.61 -1.05 -4.16
N LEU A 196 -1.67 -1.08 -3.35
CA LEU A 196 -2.95 -1.63 -3.76
C LEU A 196 -3.65 -0.71 -4.78
N CYS A 197 -3.41 0.60 -4.77
CA CYS A 197 -3.83 1.51 -5.83
C CYS A 197 -3.18 1.17 -7.18
N PHE A 198 -1.88 0.83 -7.21
CA PHE A 198 -1.22 0.39 -8.44
C PHE A 198 -1.80 -0.92 -8.98
N THR A 199 -2.10 -1.87 -8.08
CA THR A 199 -2.72 -3.14 -8.49
C THR A 199 -4.13 -2.91 -9.02
N ALA A 200 -4.95 -2.11 -8.33
CA ALA A 200 -6.31 -1.79 -8.70
C ALA A 200 -6.42 -1.25 -10.13
N CYS A 201 -5.51 -0.36 -10.53
CA CYS A 201 -5.49 0.23 -11.86
C CYS A 201 -5.22 -0.79 -12.98
N CYS A 202 -4.46 -1.85 -12.66
CA CYS A 202 -4.06 -2.88 -13.59
C CYS A 202 -5.05 -4.05 -13.65
N GLU A 203 -6.13 -4.03 -12.86
CA GLU A 203 -7.10 -5.11 -12.85
C GLU A 203 -8.00 -5.12 -14.10
N ARG A 204 -8.42 -6.34 -14.44
CA ARG A 204 -9.30 -6.57 -15.58
C ARG A 204 -10.68 -5.99 -15.37
N ARG A 205 -11.32 -5.62 -16.47
CA ARG A 205 -12.69 -5.13 -16.49
C ARG A 205 -13.72 -6.26 -16.64
N GLU A 206 -13.37 -7.35 -17.28
CA GLU A 206 -14.34 -8.41 -17.60
C GLU A 206 -14.14 -9.65 -16.73
N TYR A 207 -15.24 -10.14 -16.15
CA TYR A 207 -15.24 -11.39 -15.39
C TYR A 207 -15.33 -12.56 -16.36
N GLY A 208 -14.35 -13.45 -16.33
CA GLY A 208 -14.42 -14.71 -17.07
C GLY A 208 -15.54 -15.62 -16.55
N LEU A 209 -16.02 -16.54 -17.39
CA LEU A 209 -17.13 -17.45 -17.06
C LEU A 209 -16.93 -18.23 -15.76
N ARG A 210 -15.71 -18.76 -15.55
CA ARG A 210 -15.35 -19.48 -14.32
C ARG A 210 -15.44 -18.61 -13.06
N LEU A 211 -15.06 -17.33 -13.17
CA LEU A 211 -15.17 -16.39 -12.07
C LEU A 211 -16.63 -16.06 -11.76
N ARG A 212 -17.46 -15.89 -12.81
CA ARG A 212 -18.89 -15.63 -12.66
C ARG A 212 -19.64 -16.80 -12.03
N ALA A 213 -19.28 -18.04 -12.36
CA ALA A 213 -19.91 -19.23 -11.79
C ALA A 213 -19.77 -19.32 -10.25
N GLY A 214 -18.69 -18.74 -9.69
CA GLY A 214 -18.43 -18.70 -8.25
C GLY A 214 -19.04 -17.50 -7.51
N ILE A 215 -19.82 -16.63 -8.16
CA ILE A 215 -20.47 -15.49 -7.50
C ILE A 215 -21.66 -16.00 -6.64
N PRO A 216 -21.84 -15.52 -5.40
CA PRO A 216 -22.99 -15.88 -4.57
C PRO A 216 -24.33 -15.56 -5.24
N ARG A 217 -25.37 -16.38 -4.98
CA ARG A 217 -26.72 -16.15 -5.53
C ARG A 217 -27.47 -15.01 -4.84
N THR A 218 -27.31 -14.89 -3.53
CA THR A 218 -28.02 -13.88 -2.73
C THR A 218 -27.45 -12.49 -2.99
N THR A 219 -28.33 -11.48 -3.02
CA THR A 219 -27.94 -10.06 -3.19
C THR A 219 -27.00 -9.59 -2.08
N LEU A 220 -27.26 -9.99 -0.83
CA LEU A 220 -26.37 -9.67 0.30
C LEU A 220 -25.00 -10.35 0.16
N GLY A 221 -24.98 -11.63 -0.23
CA GLY A 221 -23.73 -12.35 -0.48
C GLY A 221 -22.92 -11.70 -1.61
N ARG A 222 -23.59 -11.24 -2.67
CA ARG A 222 -22.95 -10.47 -3.75
C ARG A 222 -22.37 -9.16 -3.25
N LEU A 223 -23.10 -8.41 -2.42
CA LEU A 223 -22.67 -7.13 -1.88
C LEU A 223 -21.39 -7.29 -1.04
N LEU A 224 -21.37 -8.28 -0.15
CA LEU A 224 -20.21 -8.57 0.71
C LEU A 224 -19.02 -9.13 -0.08
N ALA A 225 -19.28 -9.95 -1.10
CA ALA A 225 -18.23 -10.53 -1.93
C ALA A 225 -17.64 -9.52 -2.93
N PHE A 226 -18.41 -8.51 -3.35
CA PHE A 226 -18.02 -7.60 -4.43
C PHE A 226 -16.65 -6.94 -4.21
N PRO A 227 -16.34 -6.32 -3.06
CA PRO A 227 -15.03 -5.70 -2.83
C PRO A 227 -13.86 -6.69 -2.87
N PHE A 228 -14.09 -7.99 -2.67
CA PHE A 228 -13.03 -8.99 -2.63
C PHE A 228 -12.77 -9.67 -3.98
N TYR A 229 -13.67 -9.54 -4.95
CA TYR A 229 -13.49 -10.18 -6.26
C TYR A 229 -12.58 -9.37 -7.19
N THR A 230 -11.80 -10.07 -8.01
CA THR A 230 -10.91 -9.46 -9.01
C THR A 230 -11.71 -8.59 -9.99
N GLY A 231 -11.36 -7.32 -10.09
CA GLY A 231 -11.97 -6.29 -10.93
C GLY A 231 -11.46 -4.89 -10.54
N ASP A 232 -11.25 -4.04 -11.54
CA ASP A 232 -10.85 -2.63 -11.38
C ASP A 232 -11.76 -1.87 -10.40
N CYS A 233 -13.07 -1.90 -10.63
CA CYS A 233 -14.06 -1.26 -9.78
C CYS A 233 -14.11 -1.86 -8.38
N ASN A 234 -13.97 -3.19 -8.29
CA ASN A 234 -14.02 -3.91 -7.02
C ASN A 234 -12.84 -3.51 -6.14
N ALA A 235 -11.65 -3.34 -6.73
CA ALA A 235 -10.45 -2.87 -6.04
C ALA A 235 -10.62 -1.44 -5.52
N VAL A 236 -11.15 -0.53 -6.35
CA VAL A 236 -11.43 0.86 -5.95
C VAL A 236 -12.44 0.92 -4.80
N VAL A 237 -13.52 0.14 -4.86
CA VAL A 237 -14.50 0.08 -3.77
C VAL A 237 -13.88 -0.49 -2.49
N TRP A 238 -13.07 -1.53 -2.60
CA TRP A 238 -12.36 -2.11 -1.46
C TRP A 238 -11.39 -1.11 -0.80
N LEU A 239 -10.61 -0.38 -1.60
CA LEU A 239 -9.73 0.68 -1.13
C LEU A 239 -10.52 1.81 -0.46
N LEU A 240 -11.64 2.24 -1.07
CA LEU A 240 -12.50 3.27 -0.52
C LEU A 240 -13.03 2.88 0.87
N LEU A 241 -13.46 1.62 1.05
CA LEU A 241 -13.92 1.12 2.35
C LEU A 241 -12.80 1.18 3.40
N TRP A 242 -11.57 0.81 3.03
CA TRP A 242 -10.42 0.87 3.93
C TRP A 242 -10.03 2.30 4.30
N ILE A 243 -10.04 3.22 3.34
CA ILE A 243 -9.76 4.64 3.59
C ILE A 243 -10.81 5.21 4.54
N LEU A 244 -12.10 4.95 4.31
CA LEU A 244 -13.18 5.43 5.16
C LEU A 244 -13.11 4.80 6.57
N ALA A 245 -12.87 3.49 6.67
CA ALA A 245 -12.77 2.81 7.96
C ALA A 245 -11.55 3.30 8.77
N GLY A 246 -10.39 3.41 8.14
CA GLY A 246 -9.17 3.91 8.79
C GLY A 246 -9.34 5.34 9.30
N ASN A 247 -9.89 6.23 8.47
CA ASN A 247 -10.18 7.61 8.88
C ASN A 247 -11.22 7.67 10.00
N ALA A 248 -12.31 6.89 9.91
CA ALA A 248 -13.34 6.87 10.94
C ALA A 248 -12.79 6.43 12.30
N VAL A 249 -11.99 5.35 12.35
CA VAL A 249 -11.37 4.88 13.59
C VAL A 249 -10.35 5.87 14.14
N TYR A 250 -9.59 6.53 13.27
CA TYR A 250 -8.69 7.60 13.68
C TYR A 250 -9.43 8.78 14.33
N TRP A 251 -10.50 9.28 13.70
CA TRP A 251 -11.29 10.39 14.23
C TRP A 251 -12.01 10.03 15.53
N THR A 252 -12.54 8.81 15.65
CA THR A 252 -13.17 8.39 16.91
C THR A 252 -12.15 8.20 18.02
N GLY A 253 -10.99 7.59 17.74
CA GLY A 253 -9.93 7.40 18.73
C GLY A 253 -9.39 8.73 19.27
N THR A 254 -9.19 9.71 18.40
CA THR A 254 -8.77 11.06 18.79
C THR A 254 -9.86 11.79 19.57
N ALA A 255 -11.13 11.74 19.12
CA ALA A 255 -12.24 12.39 19.82
C ALA A 255 -12.46 11.86 21.26
N ILE A 256 -12.20 10.58 21.52
CA ILE A 256 -12.38 9.98 22.85
C ILE A 256 -11.30 10.44 23.83
N ARG A 257 -10.07 10.69 23.35
CA ARG A 257 -8.90 10.85 24.20
C ARG A 257 -8.23 12.21 24.18
N GLN A 258 -8.64 13.14 23.30
CA GLN A 258 -8.02 14.46 23.21
C GLN A 258 -8.00 15.16 24.58
N PRO A 259 -6.80 15.36 25.18
CA PRO A 259 -6.67 16.26 26.32
C PRO A 259 -6.97 17.69 25.83
N PRO A 260 -7.71 18.51 26.59
CA PRO A 260 -7.88 19.91 26.26
C PRO A 260 -6.50 20.59 26.25
N GLY A 261 -6.01 20.96 25.05
CA GLY A 261 -4.71 21.61 24.85
C GLY A 261 -3.61 20.76 24.19
N TYR A 262 -3.86 19.48 23.87
CA TYR A 262 -2.86 18.65 23.18
C TYR A 262 -2.89 18.93 21.67
N SER A 263 -1.89 19.66 21.19
CA SER A 263 -1.80 20.16 19.82
C SER A 263 -0.98 19.27 18.89
N TRP A 264 -0.58 18.05 19.27
CA TRP A 264 0.07 17.13 18.32
C TRP A 264 -0.94 16.64 17.27
N ASP A 265 -0.82 16.92 15.98
CA ASP A 265 -0.62 18.21 15.31
C ASP A 265 -1.30 17.98 13.97
N TRP A 266 -2.36 18.71 13.66
CA TRP A 266 -3.01 18.62 12.35
C TRP A 266 -1.98 18.72 11.22
N ILE A 267 -0.89 19.44 11.49
CA ILE A 267 0.32 19.61 10.70
C ILE A 267 1.01 18.26 10.36
N THR A 268 1.06 17.29 11.26
CA THR A 268 1.75 16.00 11.01
C THR A 268 0.85 14.98 10.32
N ILE A 269 -0.45 15.02 10.61
CA ILE A 269 -1.41 13.98 10.18
C ILE A 269 -2.18 14.38 8.92
N ALA A 270 -2.46 15.67 8.72
CA ALA A 270 -3.10 16.16 7.50
C ALA A 270 -2.31 15.76 6.23
N PRO A 271 -0.96 15.84 6.20
CA PRO A 271 -0.18 15.32 5.08
C PRO A 271 -0.42 13.83 4.83
N LEU A 272 -0.49 13.00 5.87
CA LEU A 272 -0.72 11.54 5.77
C LEU A 272 -2.08 11.23 5.15
N ILE A 273 -3.13 11.83 5.68
CA ILE A 273 -4.48 11.68 5.16
C ILE A 273 -4.54 12.20 3.72
N SER A 274 -3.95 13.37 3.45
CA SER A 274 -3.94 13.98 2.12
C SER A 274 -3.23 13.09 1.10
N ALA A 275 -2.12 12.45 1.46
CA ALA A 275 -1.35 11.61 0.57
C ALA A 275 -2.06 10.28 0.28
N VAL A 276 -2.78 9.69 1.25
CA VAL A 276 -3.67 8.54 1.02
C VAL A 276 -4.79 8.91 0.05
N LEU A 277 -5.45 10.05 0.28
CA LEU A 277 -6.54 10.54 -0.57
C LEU A 277 -6.04 10.87 -1.99
N LEU A 278 -4.90 11.55 -2.12
CA LEU A 278 -4.27 11.84 -3.41
C LEU A 278 -3.94 10.56 -4.15
N SER A 279 -3.34 9.58 -3.48
CA SER A 279 -3.00 8.29 -4.09
C SER A 279 -4.23 7.59 -4.65
N PHE A 280 -5.33 7.59 -3.89
CA PHE A 280 -6.63 7.08 -4.36
C PHE A 280 -7.16 7.88 -5.55
N ASN A 281 -7.13 9.21 -5.48
CA ASN A 281 -7.62 10.10 -6.52
C ASN A 281 -6.85 9.90 -7.83
N TYR A 282 -5.52 9.80 -7.76
CA TYR A 282 -4.65 9.50 -8.89
C TYR A 282 -4.94 8.12 -9.50
N ALA A 283 -5.21 7.11 -8.67
CA ALA A 283 -5.56 5.77 -9.14
C ALA A 283 -6.89 5.77 -9.91
N VAL A 284 -7.92 6.42 -9.36
CA VAL A 284 -9.23 6.56 -10.02
C VAL A 284 -9.10 7.39 -11.30
N ALA A 285 -8.32 8.47 -11.28
CA ALA A 285 -8.04 9.30 -12.46
C ALA A 285 -7.31 8.50 -13.55
N ALA A 286 -6.30 7.69 -13.20
CA ALA A 286 -5.61 6.83 -14.15
C ALA A 286 -6.56 5.81 -14.81
N ILE A 287 -7.47 5.22 -14.04
CA ILE A 287 -8.51 4.33 -14.57
C ILE A 287 -9.46 5.10 -15.50
N ALA A 288 -9.85 6.33 -15.14
CA ALA A 288 -10.72 7.17 -15.95
C ALA A 288 -10.07 7.57 -17.28
N VAL A 289 -8.81 8.04 -17.26
CA VAL A 289 -8.03 8.38 -18.46
C VAL A 289 -7.89 7.17 -19.37
N ARG A 290 -7.55 6.01 -18.81
CA ARG A 290 -7.48 4.75 -19.57
C ARG A 290 -8.83 4.38 -20.19
N ASN A 291 -9.94 4.61 -19.49
CA ASN A 291 -11.27 4.33 -20.03
C ASN A 291 -11.60 5.20 -21.25
N VAL A 292 -11.12 6.45 -21.28
CA VAL A 292 -11.21 7.33 -22.46
C VAL A 292 -10.28 6.83 -23.57
N LEU A 293 -9.03 6.48 -23.23
CA LEU A 293 -7.99 6.02 -24.16
C LEU A 293 -7.97 4.49 -24.38
N ARG A 294 -9.12 3.82 -24.19
CA ARG A 294 -9.22 2.35 -24.14
C ARG A 294 -8.74 1.63 -25.40
N ARG A 295 -8.68 2.32 -26.54
CA ARG A 295 -8.22 1.79 -27.83
C ARG A 295 -6.69 1.83 -27.96
N CYS A 296 -6.03 2.74 -27.25
CA CYS A 296 -4.61 3.01 -27.38
C CYS A 296 -3.78 2.32 -26.29
N ILE A 297 -4.35 2.15 -25.09
CA ILE A 297 -3.58 1.70 -23.92
C ILE A 297 -4.07 0.33 -23.43
N PRO A 298 -3.19 -0.70 -23.43
CA PRO A 298 -3.53 -2.00 -22.88
C PRO A 298 -3.71 -1.93 -21.36
N VAL A 299 -4.52 -2.82 -20.80
CA VAL A 299 -4.84 -2.89 -19.36
C VAL A 299 -3.57 -2.92 -18.50
N GLY A 300 -2.57 -3.70 -18.94
CA GLY A 300 -1.30 -3.87 -18.24
C GLY A 300 -0.39 -2.63 -18.25
N ALA A 301 -0.71 -1.58 -19.00
CA ALA A 301 0.05 -0.32 -19.04
C ALA A 301 -0.61 0.81 -18.23
N THR A 302 -1.73 0.55 -17.55
CA THR A 302 -2.45 1.58 -16.78
C THR A 302 -1.61 2.16 -15.63
N TRP A 303 -0.70 1.38 -15.07
CA TRP A 303 0.26 1.86 -14.06
C TRP A 303 1.21 2.93 -14.60
N ILE A 304 1.50 2.95 -15.92
CA ILE A 304 2.32 4.00 -16.54
C ILE A 304 1.57 5.32 -16.54
N ILE A 305 0.26 5.30 -16.80
CA ILE A 305 -0.58 6.50 -16.69
C ILE A 305 -0.57 7.01 -15.25
N LEU A 306 -0.72 6.11 -14.27
CA LEU A 306 -0.66 6.46 -12.86
C LEU A 306 0.69 7.11 -12.50
N LEU A 307 1.82 6.52 -12.90
CA LEU A 307 3.13 7.13 -12.69
C LEU A 307 3.30 8.44 -13.44
N GLY A 308 2.76 8.56 -14.64
CA GLY A 308 2.79 9.80 -15.41
C GLY A 308 2.03 10.92 -14.69
N LEU A 309 0.84 10.64 -14.17
CA LEU A 309 0.04 11.61 -13.41
C LEU A 309 0.71 12.01 -12.09
N LEU A 310 1.25 11.04 -11.35
CA LEU A 310 2.03 11.30 -10.14
C LEU A 310 3.29 12.10 -10.46
N GLY A 311 4.00 11.72 -11.52
CA GLY A 311 5.20 12.37 -12.02
C GLY A 311 4.95 13.81 -12.43
N ILE A 312 3.85 14.11 -13.10
CA ILE A 312 3.44 15.49 -13.40
C ILE A 312 3.23 16.27 -12.09
N GLY A 313 2.53 15.69 -11.11
CA GLY A 313 2.36 16.35 -9.80
C GLY A 313 3.69 16.67 -9.11
N ILE A 314 4.66 15.77 -9.20
CA ILE A 314 6.00 15.94 -8.60
C ILE A 314 6.85 16.94 -9.41
N ILE A 315 6.90 16.80 -10.73
CA ILE A 315 7.74 17.61 -11.63
C ILE A 315 7.22 19.05 -11.72
N VAL A 316 5.90 19.26 -11.74
CA VAL A 316 5.32 20.60 -11.70
C VAL A 316 5.49 21.21 -10.32
N GLY A 317 5.37 20.38 -9.27
CA GLY A 317 5.64 20.81 -7.90
C GLY A 317 7.08 21.30 -7.75
N MET A 318 8.09 20.44 -7.90
CA MET A 318 9.49 20.71 -7.53
C MET A 318 10.03 22.13 -7.87
N PRO A 319 9.92 22.65 -9.10
CA PRO A 319 10.44 23.97 -9.49
C PRO A 319 9.73 25.13 -8.81
N LEU A 320 8.43 25.00 -8.57
CA LEU A 320 7.63 26.07 -7.96
C LEU A 320 8.09 26.34 -6.51
N ARG A 321 8.91 25.46 -5.90
CA ARG A 321 9.21 25.43 -4.45
C ARG A 321 10.15 26.58 -4.14
N PHE A 322 10.96 26.90 -5.14
CA PHE A 322 11.95 27.96 -5.11
C PHE A 322 11.34 29.32 -5.44
N ILE A 323 10.03 29.40 -5.71
CA ILE A 323 9.32 30.63 -6.04
C ILE A 323 8.27 30.89 -4.95
N ASP A 324 8.62 31.76 -4.01
CA ASP A 324 7.79 32.10 -2.84
C ASP A 324 6.62 33.03 -3.22
N ASP A 325 5.61 32.45 -3.88
CA ASP A 325 4.35 33.12 -4.26
C ASP A 325 3.15 32.38 -3.62
N PRO A 326 2.21 33.08 -2.95
CA PRO A 326 0.97 32.50 -2.46
C PRO A 326 0.15 31.71 -3.51
N PHE A 327 0.25 32.06 -4.80
CA PHE A 327 -0.42 31.31 -5.87
C PHE A 327 0.24 29.95 -6.14
N ASN A 328 1.56 29.87 -6.01
CA ASN A 328 2.29 28.61 -6.18
C ASN A 328 1.85 27.57 -5.15
N ARG A 329 1.44 28.00 -3.94
CA ARG A 329 0.96 27.14 -2.85
C ARG A 329 -0.20 26.22 -3.26
N ILE A 330 -1.10 26.71 -4.12
CA ILE A 330 -2.24 25.93 -4.62
C ILE A 330 -1.78 24.96 -5.72
N LEU A 331 -0.88 25.41 -6.60
CA LEU A 331 -0.30 24.59 -7.67
C LEU A 331 0.57 23.44 -7.12
N PHE A 332 1.01 23.57 -5.87
CA PHE A 332 1.75 22.56 -5.11
C PHE A 332 0.93 21.43 -4.50
N ALA A 333 -0.33 21.72 -4.18
CA ALA A 333 -1.23 20.82 -3.50
C ALA A 333 -1.40 19.42 -4.14
N PRO A 334 -1.20 19.20 -5.46
CA PRO A 334 -1.29 17.87 -6.04
C PRO A 334 -0.12 16.93 -5.70
N ASN A 335 1.02 17.41 -5.19
CA ASN A 335 2.21 16.57 -4.98
C ASN A 335 2.05 15.61 -3.78
N PRO A 336 2.04 14.28 -3.96
CA PRO A 336 1.85 13.32 -2.86
C PRO A 336 3.12 13.06 -2.03
N ILE A 337 4.31 13.46 -2.50
CA ILE A 337 5.60 13.26 -1.82
C ILE A 337 5.87 14.33 -0.76
N TRP A 338 5.09 15.42 -0.77
CA TRP A 338 5.26 16.55 0.14
C TRP A 338 5.14 16.21 1.63
N ILE A 339 4.62 15.02 1.94
CA ILE A 339 4.61 14.49 3.30
C ILE A 339 5.99 14.43 3.97
N LEU A 340 7.05 14.40 3.17
CA LEU A 340 8.44 14.34 3.63
C LEU A 340 9.06 15.73 3.88
N ASP A 341 8.41 16.82 3.46
CA ASP A 341 8.86 18.17 3.80
C ASP A 341 8.34 18.50 5.21
N ILE A 342 9.15 18.16 6.20
CA ILE A 342 8.95 18.41 7.64
C ILE A 342 9.32 19.87 7.96
N ASP A 343 9.19 20.78 7.00
CA ASP A 343 9.42 22.19 7.27
C ASP A 343 8.16 22.78 7.92
N ASP A 344 8.19 22.88 9.25
CA ASP A 344 7.11 23.44 10.05
C ASP A 344 6.95 24.95 9.89
N SER A 345 7.85 25.58 9.13
CA SER A 345 7.78 27.01 8.79
C SER A 345 6.53 27.40 8.01
N HIS A 346 5.86 26.45 7.33
CA HIS A 346 4.68 26.75 6.51
C HIS A 346 3.54 25.72 6.61
N PRO A 347 2.77 25.70 7.73
CA PRO A 347 1.65 24.78 7.92
C PRO A 347 0.52 24.95 6.90
N GLU A 348 0.40 26.13 6.27
CA GLU A 348 -0.63 26.43 5.27
C GLU A 348 -0.58 25.53 4.03
N TYR A 349 0.60 25.06 3.62
CA TYR A 349 0.72 24.15 2.46
C TYR A 349 0.11 22.78 2.76
N LYS A 350 0.30 22.30 3.99
CA LYS A 350 -0.24 21.00 4.44
C LYS A 350 -1.77 21.02 4.46
N ILE A 351 -2.36 22.17 4.85
CA ILE A 351 -3.80 22.39 4.80
C ILE A 351 -4.29 22.49 3.34
N ALA A 352 -3.61 23.25 2.48
CA ALA A 352 -3.96 23.36 1.08
C ALA A 352 -3.96 22.00 0.37
N GLN A 353 -2.96 21.15 0.65
CA GLN A 353 -2.87 19.78 0.16
C GLN A 353 -4.06 18.93 0.64
N LEU A 354 -4.39 18.97 1.93
CA LEU A 354 -5.53 18.23 2.49
C LEU A 354 -6.86 18.70 1.88
N VAL A 355 -7.07 20.01 1.76
CA VAL A 355 -8.29 20.59 1.17
C VAL A 355 -8.39 20.17 -0.30
N PHE A 356 -7.31 20.29 -1.07
CA PHE A 356 -7.29 19.87 -2.47
C PHE A 356 -7.58 18.37 -2.61
N ALA A 357 -6.91 17.52 -1.82
CA ALA A 357 -7.11 16.08 -1.82
C ALA A 357 -8.54 15.70 -1.44
N GLY A 358 -9.10 16.35 -0.42
CA GLY A 358 -10.46 16.16 0.07
C GLY A 358 -11.53 16.61 -0.93
N VAL A 359 -11.36 17.79 -1.54
CA VAL A 359 -12.28 18.29 -2.59
C VAL A 359 -12.24 17.37 -3.80
N TRP A 360 -11.05 16.99 -4.28
CA TRP A 360 -10.93 16.08 -5.41
C TRP A 360 -11.54 14.70 -5.10
N PHE A 361 -11.31 14.18 -3.89
CA PHE A 361 -11.94 12.94 -3.44
C PHE A 361 -13.47 13.05 -3.40
N ALA A 362 -14.01 14.13 -2.82
CA ALA A 362 -15.45 14.36 -2.74
C ALA A 362 -16.10 14.46 -4.13
N LEU A 363 -15.40 15.03 -5.11
CA LEU A 363 -15.87 15.07 -6.51
C LEU A 363 -15.83 13.69 -7.19
N LEU A 364 -14.87 12.84 -6.83
CA LEU A 364 -14.73 11.49 -7.41
C LEU A 364 -15.71 10.48 -6.80
N VAL A 365 -16.07 10.61 -5.52
CA VAL A 365 -16.94 9.64 -4.83
C VAL A 365 -18.28 9.40 -5.56
N PRO A 366 -19.04 10.42 -5.99
CA PRO A 366 -20.28 10.22 -6.76
C PRO A 366 -20.05 9.47 -8.07
N VAL A 367 -18.95 9.78 -8.78
CA VAL A 367 -18.59 9.11 -10.04
C VAL A 367 -18.28 7.64 -9.80
N VAL A 368 -17.47 7.35 -8.76
CA VAL A 368 -17.16 5.99 -8.33
C VAL A 368 -18.42 5.24 -7.88
N ALA A 369 -19.34 5.89 -7.17
CA ALA A 369 -20.58 5.28 -6.72
C ALA A 369 -21.50 4.90 -7.89
N VAL A 370 -21.67 5.76 -8.89
CA VAL A 370 -22.44 5.45 -10.11
C VAL A 370 -21.78 4.33 -10.89
N TRP A 371 -20.45 4.36 -11.02
CA TRP A 371 -19.67 3.31 -11.68
C TRP A 371 -19.83 1.97 -10.94
N ALA A 372 -19.65 1.95 -9.63
CA ALA A 372 -19.83 0.79 -8.77
C ALA A 372 -21.24 0.21 -8.85
N ARG A 373 -22.27 1.06 -8.82
CA ARG A 373 -23.66 0.61 -8.98
C ARG A 373 -23.90 -0.09 -10.31
N ARG A 374 -23.40 0.48 -11.42
CA ARG A 374 -23.51 -0.14 -12.75
C ARG A 374 -22.77 -1.48 -12.80
N ARG A 375 -21.60 -1.57 -12.17
CA ARG A 375 -20.78 -2.79 -12.16
C ARG A 375 -21.36 -3.87 -11.27
N PHE A 376 -21.92 -3.50 -10.12
CA PHE A 376 -22.62 -4.40 -9.22
C PHE A 376 -23.83 -5.06 -9.91
N LYS A 377 -24.58 -4.31 -10.73
CA LYS A 377 -25.66 -4.87 -11.54
C LYS A 377 -25.19 -5.96 -12.52
N MET A 378 -23.98 -5.83 -13.08
CA MET A 378 -23.37 -6.84 -13.97
C MET A 378 -22.71 -8.00 -13.20
N PHE A 379 -22.51 -7.85 -11.89
CA PHE A 379 -21.87 -8.86 -11.04
C PHE A 379 -22.86 -9.97 -10.67
N VAL A 380 -23.34 -10.71 -11.67
CA VAL A 380 -24.33 -11.78 -11.52
C VAL A 380 -23.65 -13.13 -11.77
N ARG A 381 -24.12 -14.16 -11.05
CA ARG A 381 -23.66 -15.53 -11.25
C ARG A 381 -24.02 -16.00 -12.66
N TYR A 382 -23.08 -16.66 -13.33
CA TYR A 382 -23.38 -17.32 -14.61
C TYR A 382 -24.07 -18.67 -14.33
N GLU A 383 -25.27 -18.87 -14.88
CA GLU A 383 -26.00 -20.13 -14.83
C GLU A 383 -26.17 -20.67 -16.27
N PRO A 384 -25.63 -21.87 -16.59
CA PRO A 384 -25.54 -22.37 -17.97
C PRO A 384 -26.87 -22.82 -18.62
N GLY A 385 -28.01 -22.19 -18.29
CA GLY A 385 -29.33 -22.56 -18.81
C GLY A 385 -30.31 -21.40 -19.07
N GLU A 386 -30.03 -20.18 -18.65
CA GLU A 386 -30.95 -19.03 -18.83
C GLU A 386 -30.71 -18.24 -20.14
N GLU A 387 -29.60 -18.45 -20.83
CA GLU A 387 -29.31 -17.74 -22.10
C GLU A 387 -30.12 -18.29 -23.30
N SER A 388 -30.74 -19.47 -23.20
CA SER A 388 -31.61 -20.01 -24.26
C SER A 388 -33.04 -19.45 -24.26
N THR A 389 -33.46 -18.76 -23.20
CA THR A 389 -34.84 -18.24 -23.05
C THR A 389 -34.98 -16.75 -23.34
N ASN A 390 -33.88 -15.98 -23.32
CA ASN A 390 -33.87 -14.55 -23.64
C ASN A 390 -33.36 -14.22 -25.06
N ALA A 391 -33.08 -15.25 -25.86
CA ALA A 391 -32.67 -15.14 -27.26
C ALA A 391 -33.76 -15.59 -28.25
N ALA A 392 -35.01 -15.75 -27.77
CA ALA A 392 -36.19 -16.07 -28.57
C ALA A 392 -37.13 -14.87 -28.64
#